data_AF-T1CDL6-F1
#
_entry.id   AF-T1CDL6-F1
#
_cell.length_a   1.000
_cell.length_b   1.000
_cell.length_c   1.000
_cell.angle_alpha   90.00
_cell.angle_beta   90.00
_cell.angle_gamma   90.00
#
_symmetry.space_group_name_H-M   'P 1'
#
loop_
_entity.id
_entity.type
_entity.pdbx_description
1 polymer ?
#
loop_
_entity_poly.entity_id
_entity_poly.type
_entity_poly.pdbx_seq_one_letter_code
_entity_poly.pdbx_strand_id
1 'polypeptide(L)'
;LSELGVEAPVVVKSATELAAIISENPLAKGAPDHSRLLVAFVQDSKALSSLAAIEALVKPPERFSVGKHAAYLLCASGILESKAGEALIGKAGKAATTRNWATVLKLQALACERDA
;
A
#
# COMPACT_ATOMS: atom_id res chain seq x y z
N LEU A 1 6.00 -7.17 20.76
CA LEU A 1 7.10 -6.25 20.38
C LEU A 1 8.09 -6.05 21.52
N SER A 2 7.62 -5.85 22.76
CA SER A 2 8.46 -5.84 23.98
C SER A 2 9.33 -7.10 24.15
N GLU A 3 8.78 -8.28 23.86
CA GLU A 3 9.55 -9.54 23.88
C GLU A 3 10.62 -9.65 22.78
N LEU A 4 10.48 -8.88 21.70
CA LEU A 4 11.43 -8.83 20.59
C LEU A 4 12.41 -7.66 20.71
N GLY A 5 12.25 -6.79 21.71
CA GLY A 5 13.09 -5.60 21.92
C GLY A 5 13.05 -4.57 20.78
N VAL A 6 12.01 -4.59 19.93
CA VAL A 6 11.88 -3.69 18.77
C VAL A 6 10.60 -2.86 18.83
N GLU A 7 10.73 -1.58 18.47
CA GLU A 7 9.58 -0.71 18.20
C GLU A 7 9.23 -0.78 16.72
N ALA A 8 8.01 -1.24 16.42
CA ALA A 8 7.51 -1.33 15.07
C ALA A 8 6.12 -0.68 14.99
N PRO A 9 5.88 0.25 14.05
CA PRO A 9 4.55 0.80 13.81
C PRO A 9 3.62 -0.29 13.26
N VAL A 10 2.41 -0.41 13.82
CA VAL A 10 1.43 -1.44 13.45
C VAL A 10 0.13 -0.82 12.96
N VAL A 11 -0.16 -0.90 11.66
CA VAL A 11 -1.42 -0.42 11.08
C VAL A 11 -2.48 -1.52 11.16
N VAL A 12 -3.63 -1.22 11.75
CA VAL A 12 -4.78 -2.14 11.84
C VAL A 12 -5.85 -1.69 10.83
N LYS A 13 -6.39 -2.64 10.06
CA LYS A 13 -7.49 -2.42 9.12
C LYS A 13 -8.54 -3.50 9.27
N SER A 14 -9.79 -3.09 9.33
CA SER A 14 -10.97 -3.97 9.33
C SER A 14 -11.21 -4.59 7.96
N ALA A 15 -12.02 -5.65 7.92
CA ALA A 15 -12.45 -6.28 6.67
C ALA A 15 -13.18 -5.29 5.74
N THR A 16 -13.99 -4.39 6.31
CA THR A 16 -14.71 -3.35 5.54
C THR A 16 -13.75 -2.30 4.98
N GLU A 17 -12.74 -1.88 5.73
CA GLU A 17 -11.70 -0.99 5.21
C GLU A 17 -10.88 -1.66 4.09
N LEU A 18 -10.52 -2.94 4.24
CA LEU A 18 -9.83 -3.68 3.18
C LEU A 18 -10.67 -3.78 1.91
N ALA A 19 -11.97 -4.02 2.03
CA ALA A 19 -12.89 -4.01 0.88
C ALA A 19 -12.96 -2.63 0.22
N ALA A 20 -13.01 -1.55 1.01
CA ALA A 20 -12.99 -0.19 0.49
C ALA A 20 -11.67 0.10 -0.27
N ILE A 21 -10.52 -0.24 0.31
CA ILE A 21 -9.20 -0.10 -0.31
C ILE A 21 -9.12 -0.85 -1.64
N ILE A 22 -9.67 -2.06 -1.71
CA ILE A 22 -9.67 -2.83 -2.96
C ILE A 22 -10.53 -2.12 -4.02
N SER A 23 -11.72 -1.65 -3.65
CA SER A 23 -12.64 -0.96 -4.57
C SER A 23 -12.13 0.39 -5.06
N GLU A 24 -11.32 1.08 -4.25
CA GLU A 24 -10.79 2.41 -4.54
C GLU A 24 -9.58 2.39 -5.49
N ASN A 25 -8.93 1.24 -5.69
CA ASN A 25 -7.68 1.16 -6.45
C ASN A 25 -7.92 1.34 -7.96
N PRO A 26 -7.54 2.49 -8.57
CA PRO A 26 -7.73 2.70 -10.00
C PRO A 26 -6.70 1.94 -10.85
N LEU A 27 -5.57 1.54 -10.25
CA LEU A 27 -4.44 0.91 -10.93
C LEU A 27 -4.59 -0.60 -11.08
N ALA A 28 -5.51 -1.22 -10.33
CA ALA A 28 -5.87 -2.63 -10.47
C ALA A 28 -6.64 -2.92 -11.77
N LYS A 29 -7.19 -1.89 -12.42
CA LYS A 29 -7.87 -2.03 -13.71
C LYS A 29 -6.85 -2.43 -14.79
N GLY A 30 -7.13 -3.55 -15.46
CA GLY A 30 -6.25 -4.10 -16.51
C GLY A 30 -5.34 -5.23 -16.06
N ALA A 31 -5.59 -5.84 -14.89
CA ALA A 31 -4.87 -7.00 -14.38
C ALA A 31 -3.33 -6.82 -14.39
N PRO A 32 -2.80 -5.81 -13.68
CA PRO A 32 -1.37 -5.59 -13.61
C PRO A 32 -0.67 -6.79 -12.96
N ASP A 33 0.65 -6.91 -13.16
CA ASP A 33 1.46 -7.83 -12.37
C ASP A 33 1.33 -7.47 -10.87
N HIS A 34 0.69 -8.35 -10.11
CA HIS A 34 0.40 -8.13 -8.69
C HIS A 34 1.66 -7.90 -7.85
N SER A 35 2.81 -8.42 -8.28
CA SER A 35 4.09 -8.23 -7.59
C SER A 35 4.63 -6.81 -7.71
N ARG A 36 4.16 -6.04 -8.71
CA ARG A 36 4.61 -4.66 -9.01
C ARG A 36 3.65 -3.59 -8.54
N LEU A 37 2.45 -3.99 -8.11
CA LEU A 37 1.44 -3.08 -7.59
C LEU A 37 1.51 -3.07 -6.06
N LEU A 38 1.99 -1.97 -5.51
CA LEU A 38 2.10 -1.73 -4.09
C LEU A 38 0.88 -0.95 -3.57
N VAL A 39 0.47 -1.31 -2.35
CA VAL A 39 -0.55 -0.62 -1.57
C VAL A 39 0.05 -0.23 -0.23
N ALA A 40 -0.08 1.05 0.12
CA ALA A 40 0.44 1.62 1.35
C ALA A 40 -0.71 1.95 2.32
N PHE A 41 -0.75 1.20 3.42
CA PHE A 41 -1.68 1.40 4.52
C PHE A 41 -1.11 2.40 5.53
N VAL A 42 -1.94 3.27 6.09
CA VAL A 42 -1.54 4.23 7.12
C VAL A 42 -2.57 4.27 8.26
N GLN A 43 -2.14 4.81 9.40
CA GLN A 43 -2.99 4.96 10.60
C GLN A 43 -4.09 6.00 10.44
N ASP A 44 -3.75 7.13 9.82
CA ASP A 44 -4.62 8.30 9.76
C ASP A 44 -4.50 9.05 8.42
N SER A 45 -5.44 9.98 8.20
CA SER A 45 -5.53 10.77 6.97
C SER A 45 -4.38 11.76 6.79
N LYS A 46 -3.72 12.21 7.87
CA LYS A 46 -2.56 13.11 7.80
C LYS A 46 -1.36 12.34 7.25
N ALA A 47 -1.11 11.13 7.74
CA ALA A 47 -0.11 10.23 7.19
C ALA A 47 -0.40 9.93 5.71
N LEU A 48 -1.66 9.67 5.34
CA LEU A 48 -2.05 9.42 3.95
C LEU A 48 -1.73 10.61 3.05
N SER A 49 -2.09 11.82 3.49
CA SER A 49 -1.85 13.06 2.76
C SER A 49 -0.36 13.33 2.54
N SER A 50 0.49 12.93 3.49
CA SER A 50 1.94 13.09 3.35
C SER A 50 2.55 12.24 2.23
N LEU A 51 1.91 11.13 1.84
CA LEU A 51 2.37 10.28 0.74
C LEU A 51 2.22 10.95 -0.64
N ALA A 52 1.43 12.02 -0.76
CA ALA A 52 1.29 12.76 -2.03
C ALA A 52 2.63 13.31 -2.55
N ALA A 53 3.62 13.53 -1.67
CA ALA A 53 4.96 13.94 -2.07
C ALA A 53 5.69 12.92 -2.96
N ILE A 54 5.26 11.65 -2.95
CA ILE A 54 5.84 10.58 -3.77
C ILE A 54 5.53 10.76 -5.25
N GLU A 55 4.43 11.43 -5.61
CA GLU A 55 4.02 11.69 -6.99
C GLU A 55 5.15 12.33 -7.82
N ALA A 56 5.95 13.21 -7.21
CA ALA A 56 7.08 13.88 -7.87
C ALA A 56 8.20 12.93 -8.35
N LEU A 57 8.23 11.70 -7.85
CA LEU A 57 9.22 10.67 -8.20
C LEU A 57 8.71 9.67 -9.24
N VAL A 58 7.40 9.70 -9.53
CA VAL A 58 6.74 8.76 -10.45
C VAL A 58 7.12 9.12 -11.87
N LYS A 59 7.54 8.12 -12.65
CA LYS A 59 7.85 8.31 -14.07
C LYS A 59 7.04 7.34 -14.92
N PRO A 60 6.42 7.78 -16.03
CA PRO A 60 5.76 6.85 -16.95
C PRO A 60 6.72 5.72 -17.36
N PRO A 61 6.26 4.45 -17.42
CA PRO A 61 4.86 4.01 -17.30
C PRO A 61 4.39 3.69 -15.86
N GLU A 62 5.12 4.11 -14.83
CA GLU A 62 4.63 4.04 -13.44
C GLU A 62 3.42 4.94 -13.22
N ARG A 63 2.61 4.58 -12.24
CA ARG A 63 1.42 5.35 -11.85
C ARG A 63 1.28 5.35 -10.34
N PHE A 64 0.92 6.49 -9.77
CA PHE A 64 0.62 6.65 -8.35
C PHE A 64 -0.78 7.22 -8.18
N SER A 65 -1.44 6.85 -7.10
CA SER A 65 -2.75 7.36 -6.75
C SER A 65 -2.95 7.31 -5.25
N VAL A 66 -3.47 8.38 -4.67
CA VAL A 66 -3.88 8.42 -3.26
C VAL A 66 -5.40 8.28 -3.19
N GLY A 67 -5.87 7.19 -2.57
CA GLY A 67 -7.29 6.96 -2.28
C GLY A 67 -7.72 7.61 -0.97
N LYS A 68 -8.89 7.20 -0.44
CA LYS A 68 -9.36 7.67 0.87
C LYS A 68 -8.74 6.87 2.01
N HIS A 69 -8.44 5.59 1.77
CA HIS A 69 -7.98 4.66 2.81
C HIS A 69 -6.53 4.19 2.63
N ALA A 70 -5.99 4.26 1.41
CA ALA A 70 -4.64 3.82 1.08
C ALA A 70 -4.09 4.57 -0.14
N ALA A 71 -2.78 4.51 -0.33
CA ALA A 71 -2.13 4.93 -1.58
C ALA A 71 -1.70 3.69 -2.39
N TYR A 72 -1.65 3.86 -3.71
CA TYR A 72 -1.38 2.80 -4.69
C TYR A 72 -0.24 3.23 -5.59
N LEU A 73 0.75 2.37 -5.79
CA LEU A 73 1.88 2.59 -6.68
C LEU A 73 2.07 1.39 -7.61
N LEU A 74 2.00 1.62 -8.92
CA LEU A 74 2.38 0.63 -9.92
C LEU A 74 3.82 0.89 -10.37
N CYS A 75 4.75 0.05 -9.90
CA CYS A 75 6.15 0.05 -10.30
C CYS A 75 6.31 -0.72 -11.62
N ALA A 76 5.94 -0.13 -12.75
CA ALA A 76 5.81 -0.82 -14.04
C ALA A 76 7.07 -1.61 -14.46
N SER A 77 8.25 -1.07 -14.17
CA SER A 77 9.55 -1.69 -14.48
C SER A 77 10.08 -2.64 -13.39
N GLY A 78 9.39 -2.75 -12.25
CA GLY A 78 9.85 -3.48 -11.07
C GLY A 78 10.03 -2.56 -9.85
N ILE A 79 9.90 -3.13 -8.64
CA ILE A 79 9.95 -2.36 -7.38
C ILE A 79 11.35 -1.80 -7.13
N LEU A 80 12.41 -2.57 -7.42
CA LEU A 80 13.79 -2.19 -7.12
C LEU A 80 14.29 -1.06 -8.03
N GLU A 81 13.72 -0.96 -9.23
CA GLU A 81 14.03 0.04 -10.25
C GLU A 81 13.23 1.33 -10.04
N SER A 82 12.20 1.29 -9.18
CA SER A 82 11.26 2.39 -8.95
C SER A 82 11.78 3.35 -7.89
N LYS A 83 12.12 4.58 -8.27
CA LYS A 83 12.45 5.64 -7.31
C LYS A 83 11.27 6.00 -6.40
N ALA A 84 10.05 5.97 -6.96
CA ALA A 84 8.83 6.14 -6.17
C ALA A 84 8.63 4.98 -5.18
N GLY A 85 8.92 3.74 -5.60
CA GLY A 85 8.86 2.55 -4.77
C GLY A 85 9.89 2.58 -3.63
N GLU A 86 11.13 2.95 -3.94
CA GLU A 86 12.20 3.16 -2.96
C GLU A 86 11.79 4.22 -1.92
N ALA A 87 11.25 5.36 -2.34
CA ALA A 87 10.79 6.40 -1.43
C ALA A 87 9.61 5.95 -0.56
N LEU A 88 8.64 5.23 -1.14
CA LEU A 88 7.47 4.69 -0.45
C LEU A 88 7.84 3.64 0.59
N ILE A 89 8.83 2.80 0.34
CA ILE A 89 9.31 1.79 1.30
C ILE A 89 10.30 2.40 2.30
N GLY A 90 11.00 3.47 1.90
CA GLY A 90 11.98 4.18 2.70
C GLY A 90 11.40 5.28 3.59
N LYS A 91 12.15 6.37 3.72
CA LYS A 91 11.85 7.44 4.70
C LYS A 91 10.51 8.13 4.46
N ALA A 92 10.12 8.36 3.21
CA ALA A 92 8.89 9.09 2.89
C ALA A 92 7.64 8.29 3.28
N GLY A 93 7.68 6.96 3.20
CA GLY A 93 6.62 6.08 3.67
C GLY A 93 6.87 5.44 5.03
N LYS A 94 7.74 6.00 5.89
CA LYS A 94 8.05 5.42 7.22
C LYS A 94 6.82 5.17 8.09
N ALA A 95 5.76 5.96 7.93
CA ALA A 95 4.50 5.81 8.65
C ALA A 95 3.53 4.81 8.00
N ALA A 96 3.88 4.27 6.84
CA ALA A 96 3.05 3.35 6.08
C ALA A 96 3.52 1.90 6.24
N THR A 97 2.56 0.98 6.16
CA THR A 97 2.84 -0.44 5.93
C THR A 97 2.56 -0.73 4.46
N THR A 98 3.57 -1.14 3.72
CA THR A 98 3.44 -1.42 2.29
C THR A 98 3.33 -2.93 2.04
N ARG A 99 2.37 -3.33 1.19
CA ARG A 99 2.18 -4.71 0.72
C ARG A 99 1.92 -4.72 -0.78
N ASN A 100 2.27 -5.80 -1.45
CA ASN A 100 1.89 -5.98 -2.84
C ASN A 100 0.40 -6.36 -2.96
N TRP A 101 -0.15 -6.22 -4.16
CA TRP A 101 -1.58 -6.44 -4.40
C TRP A 101 -2.04 -7.86 -4.09
N ALA A 102 -1.23 -8.88 -4.40
CA ALA A 102 -1.55 -10.27 -4.07
C ALA A 102 -1.73 -10.47 -2.57
N THR A 103 -0.89 -9.87 -1.74
CA THR A 103 -1.04 -9.92 -0.28
C THR A 103 -2.29 -9.18 0.19
N VAL A 104 -2.62 -8.02 -0.40
CA VAL A 104 -3.83 -7.27 -0.03
C VAL A 104 -5.09 -8.09 -0.26
N LEU A 105 -5.19 -8.76 -1.41
CA LEU A 105 -6.32 -9.64 -1.73
C LEU A 105 -6.42 -10.82 -0.72
N LYS A 106 -5.28 -11.43 -0.36
CA LYS A 106 -5.26 -12.50 0.65
C LYS A 106 -5.65 -12.02 2.04
N LEU A 107 -5.19 -10.84 2.45
CA LEU A 107 -5.56 -10.24 3.73
C LEU A 107 -7.06 -9.97 3.80
N GLN A 108 -7.67 -9.47 2.72
CA GLN A 108 -9.11 -9.27 2.68
C GLN A 108 -9.87 -10.60 2.77
N ALA A 109 -9.42 -11.65 2.06
CA ALA A 109 -10.04 -12.97 2.15
C ALA A 109 -10.01 -13.49 3.59
N LEU A 110 -8.84 -13.49 4.23
CA LEU A 110 -8.66 -13.92 5.62
C LEU A 110 -9.46 -13.09 6.64
N ALA A 111 -9.59 -11.78 6.41
CA ALA A 111 -10.37 -10.91 7.30
C ALA A 111 -11.89 -11.08 7.15
N CYS A 112 -12.34 -11.58 5.99
CA CYS A 112 -13.74 -11.87 5.70
C CYS A 112 -14.15 -13.29 6.10
N GLU A 113 -13.20 -14.20 6.29
CA GLU A 113 -13.43 -15.51 6.89
C GLU A 113 -13.80 -15.32 8.37
N ARG A 114 -15.11 -15.27 8.68
CA ARG A 114 -15.58 -15.47 10.05
C ARG A 114 -15.67 -16.97 10.32
N ASP A 115 -14.97 -17.40 11.37
CA ASP A 115 -15.20 -18.60 12.19
C ASP A 115 -16.02 -19.71 11.52
N ALA A 116 -15.35 -20.57 10.75
CA ALA A 116 -15.85 -21.93 10.50
C ALA A 116 -15.67 -22.80 11.75
#